data_AF-A0A1B9RZM6-F1
#
_entry.id   AF-A0A1B9RZM6-F1
#
_cell.length_a   1.000
_cell.length_b   1.000
_cell.length_c   1.000
_cell.angle_alpha   90.00
_cell.angle_beta   90.00
_cell.angle_gamma   90.00
#
_symmetry.space_group_name_H-M   'P 1'
#
loop_
_entity.id
_entity.type
_entity.pdbx_description
1 polymer ?
#
loop_
_entity_poly.entity_id
_entity_poly.type
_entity_poly.pdbx_seq_one_letter_code
_entity_poly.pdbx_strand_id
1 'polypeptide(L)'
;MAKAFEVPSLADADSEYGALSERYTTLSNELAQISRDADDLEADIRARRAPAMRPGVAELIGETVDLSLLERPKRLRELRQRAADLEQAVEIIRRRRDDRLGAASLAACKIAKGEYAKRIGKFVAALEAAKFAYDEAESVLDALEREGVQIGYMPTARTSFFAGNDNGVTRFVSEAKGNGHVN
;
A
#
# COMPACT_ATOMS: atom_id res chain seq x y z
N MET A 1 14.96 -3.78 25.61
CA MET A 1 14.16 -4.45 24.57
C MET A 1 14.61 -3.91 23.22
N ALA A 2 14.94 -4.78 22.25
CA ALA A 2 15.34 -4.33 20.91
C ALA A 2 14.13 -3.74 20.19
N LYS A 3 14.30 -2.59 19.52
CA LYS A 3 13.22 -1.96 18.72
C LYS A 3 12.78 -2.93 17.61
N ALA A 4 11.48 -3.10 17.43
CA ALA A 4 10.94 -3.90 16.33
C ALA A 4 11.35 -3.26 14.99
N PHE A 5 11.77 -4.08 14.03
CA PHE A 5 12.03 -3.58 12.67
C PHE A 5 10.72 -3.09 12.05
N GLU A 6 10.75 -1.84 11.59
CA GLU A 6 9.66 -1.17 10.89
C GLU A 6 9.94 -1.24 9.38
N VAL A 7 8.97 -1.69 8.60
CA VAL A 7 9.08 -1.72 7.14
C VAL A 7 8.99 -0.28 6.62
N PRO A 8 9.93 0.16 5.75
CA PRO A 8 9.87 1.51 5.20
C PRO A 8 8.62 1.69 4.34
N SER A 9 8.06 2.90 4.33
CA SER A 9 7.03 3.22 3.35
C SER A 9 7.63 3.27 1.95
N LEU A 10 6.78 3.19 0.92
CA LEU A 10 7.23 3.32 -0.48
C LEU A 10 7.83 4.71 -0.76
N ALA A 11 7.33 5.75 -0.07
CA ALA A 11 7.86 7.11 -0.19
C ALA A 11 9.25 7.26 0.44
N ASP A 12 9.52 6.52 1.53
CA ASP A 12 10.85 6.49 2.17
C ASP A 12 11.85 5.67 1.35
N ALA A 13 11.37 4.63 0.66
CA ALA A 13 12.19 3.75 -0.15
C ALA A 13 12.54 4.35 -1.52
N ASP A 14 11.66 5.17 -2.10
CA ASP A 14 11.87 5.84 -3.39
C ASP A 14 11.31 7.28 -3.34
N SER A 15 12.22 8.25 -3.32
CA SER A 15 11.87 9.67 -3.16
C SER A 15 11.07 10.22 -4.35
N GLU A 16 11.25 9.68 -5.56
CA GLU A 16 10.47 10.06 -6.74
C GLU A 16 9.00 9.63 -6.59
N TYR A 17 8.76 8.39 -6.14
CA TYR A 17 7.42 7.90 -5.80
C TYR A 17 6.79 8.74 -4.68
N GLY A 18 7.57 9.07 -3.64
CA GLY A 18 7.14 9.96 -2.57
C GLY A 18 6.67 11.32 -3.08
N ALA A 19 7.48 11.97 -3.92
CA ALA A 19 7.14 13.26 -4.52
C ALA A 19 5.90 13.20 -5.43
N LEU A 20 5.72 12.11 -6.19
CA LEU A 20 4.52 11.89 -7.01
C LEU A 20 3.27 11.69 -6.14
N SER A 21 3.39 10.96 -5.03
CA SER A 21 2.29 10.73 -4.08
C SER A 21 1.87 12.01 -3.35
N GLU A 22 2.83 12.83 -2.95
CA GLU A 22 2.55 14.14 -2.35
C GLU A 22 1.84 15.06 -3.36
N ARG A 23 2.37 15.17 -4.60
CA ARG A 23 1.74 15.96 -5.66
C ARG A 23 0.33 15.48 -6.00
N TYR A 24 0.12 14.17 -6.06
CA TYR A 24 -1.21 13.58 -6.28
C TYR A 24 -2.20 14.04 -5.20
N THR A 25 -1.77 14.01 -3.94
CA THR A 25 -2.61 14.40 -2.80
C THR A 25 -2.94 15.89 -2.85
N THR A 26 -1.94 16.74 -3.11
CA THR A 26 -2.13 18.19 -3.25
C THR A 26 -3.11 18.53 -4.37
N LEU A 27 -2.92 17.98 -5.58
CA LEU A 27 -3.81 18.24 -6.72
C LEU A 27 -5.23 17.72 -6.50
N SER A 28 -5.38 16.55 -5.85
CA SER A 28 -6.69 15.97 -5.54
C SER A 28 -7.45 16.84 -4.53
N ASN A 29 -6.75 17.38 -3.53
CA ASN A 29 -7.33 18.29 -2.55
C ASN A 29 -7.74 19.62 -3.21
N GLU A 30 -6.91 20.16 -4.10
CA GLU A 30 -7.23 21.38 -4.85
C GLU A 30 -8.45 21.18 -5.77
N LEU A 31 -8.51 20.06 -6.48
CA LEU A 31 -9.65 19.67 -7.31
C LEU A 31 -10.93 19.58 -6.48
N ALA A 32 -10.87 18.92 -5.32
CA ALA A 32 -12.02 18.79 -4.43
C ALA A 32 -12.52 20.16 -3.94
N GLN A 33 -11.61 21.09 -3.63
CA GLN A 33 -11.98 22.43 -3.21
C GLN A 33 -12.62 23.23 -4.35
N ILE A 34 -11.98 23.25 -5.53
CA ILE A 34 -12.49 24.01 -6.69
C ILE A 34 -13.83 23.48 -7.18
N SER A 35 -14.03 22.16 -7.12
CA SER A 35 -15.32 21.56 -7.50
C SER A 35 -16.43 22.01 -6.55
N ARG A 36 -16.17 22.04 -5.23
CA ARG A 36 -17.12 22.59 -4.25
C ARG A 36 -17.39 24.08 -4.50
N ASP A 37 -16.35 24.87 -4.73
CA ASP A 37 -16.51 26.30 -5.02
C ASP A 37 -17.35 26.55 -6.29
N ALA A 38 -17.20 25.69 -7.30
CA ALA A 38 -18.00 25.74 -8.53
C ALA A 38 -19.47 25.38 -8.27
N ASP A 39 -19.72 24.32 -7.50
CA ASP A 39 -21.07 23.87 -7.14
C ASP A 39 -21.80 24.90 -6.28
N ASP A 40 -21.12 25.48 -5.29
CA ASP A 40 -21.64 26.54 -4.43
C ASP A 40 -21.97 27.81 -5.23
N LEU A 41 -21.08 28.20 -6.15
CA LEU A 41 -21.31 29.35 -7.02
C LEU A 41 -22.48 29.09 -7.99
N GLU A 42 -22.60 27.87 -8.52
CA GLU A 42 -23.72 27.48 -9.36
C GLU A 42 -25.05 27.50 -8.58
N ALA A 43 -25.05 27.01 -7.34
CA ALA A 43 -26.21 27.06 -6.46
C ALA A 43 -26.63 28.51 -6.16
N ASP A 44 -25.69 29.41 -5.84
CA ASP A 44 -25.97 30.83 -5.60
C ASP A 44 -26.47 31.54 -6.87
N ILE A 45 -25.96 31.20 -8.06
CA ILE A 45 -26.49 31.72 -9.34
C ILE A 45 -27.94 31.25 -9.55
N ARG A 46 -28.26 29.98 -9.28
CA ARG A 46 -29.62 29.43 -9.46
C ARG A 46 -30.62 29.97 -8.43
N ALA A 47 -30.18 30.19 -7.19
CA ALA A 47 -31.04 30.69 -6.11
C ALA A 47 -31.46 32.16 -6.32
N ARG A 48 -30.66 32.94 -7.07
CA ARG A 48 -30.96 34.35 -7.34
C ARG A 48 -31.83 34.48 -8.57
N ARG A 49 -32.91 35.25 -8.45
CA ARG A 49 -33.78 35.60 -9.58
C ARG A 49 -32.98 36.47 -10.56
N ALA A 50 -33.05 36.15 -11.85
CA ALA A 50 -32.44 36.96 -12.89
C ALA A 50 -32.92 38.43 -12.78
N PRO A 51 -32.04 39.42 -13.00
CA PRO A 51 -32.44 40.82 -12.90
C PRO A 51 -33.59 41.11 -13.86
N ALA A 52 -34.61 41.83 -13.39
CA ALA A 52 -35.82 42.11 -14.16
C ALA A 52 -35.54 42.93 -15.44
N MET A 53 -34.41 43.64 -15.48
CA MET A 53 -33.95 44.42 -16.61
C MET A 53 -32.46 44.19 -16.90
N ARG A 54 -32.08 44.36 -18.17
CA ARG A 54 -30.68 44.33 -18.58
C ARG A 54 -29.92 45.54 -18.00
N PRO A 55 -28.65 45.38 -17.57
CA PRO A 55 -27.86 46.48 -17.00
C PRO A 55 -27.81 47.73 -17.86
N GLY A 56 -27.60 47.58 -19.17
CA GLY A 56 -27.58 48.73 -20.09
C GLY A 56 -28.94 49.41 -20.28
N VAL A 57 -30.07 48.74 -19.96
CA VAL A 57 -31.39 49.39 -19.93
C VAL A 57 -31.57 50.15 -18.63
N ALA A 58 -31.23 49.54 -17.50
CA ALA A 58 -31.30 50.18 -16.18
C ALA A 58 -30.41 51.44 -16.09
N GLU A 59 -29.22 51.40 -16.68
CA GLU A 59 -28.33 52.57 -16.79
C GLU A 59 -28.98 53.72 -17.58
N LEU A 60 -29.75 53.41 -18.63
CA LEU A 60 -30.49 54.41 -19.41
C LEU A 60 -31.69 55.03 -18.66
N ILE A 61 -32.20 54.37 -17.61
CA ILE A 61 -33.29 54.85 -16.74
C ILE A 61 -32.77 55.39 -15.39
N GLY A 62 -31.46 55.42 -15.18
CA GLY A 62 -30.83 55.90 -13.94
C GLY A 62 -30.91 54.93 -12.76
N GLU A 63 -31.27 53.67 -13.00
CA GLU A 63 -31.27 52.61 -11.99
C GLU A 63 -29.91 51.90 -11.95
N THR A 64 -29.42 51.61 -10.75
CA THR A 64 -28.18 50.85 -10.54
C THR A 64 -28.47 49.35 -10.59
N VAL A 65 -27.69 48.60 -11.38
CA VAL A 65 -27.79 47.14 -11.46
C VAL A 65 -26.56 46.50 -10.85
N ASP A 66 -26.79 45.44 -10.07
CA ASP A 66 -25.74 44.60 -9.53
C ASP A 66 -25.00 43.86 -10.66
N LEU A 67 -23.87 44.40 -11.09
CA LEU A 67 -22.98 43.82 -12.11
C LEU A 67 -22.36 42.49 -11.66
N SER A 68 -22.41 42.16 -10.36
CA SER A 68 -21.89 40.88 -9.86
C SER A 68 -22.61 39.69 -10.49
N LEU A 69 -23.86 39.84 -10.92
CA LEU A 69 -24.63 38.80 -11.63
C LEU A 69 -24.08 38.49 -13.03
N LEU A 70 -23.35 39.41 -13.67
CA LEU A 70 -22.69 39.17 -14.96
C LEU A 70 -21.31 38.53 -14.82
N GLU A 71 -20.59 38.82 -13.74
CA GLU A 71 -19.24 38.29 -13.50
C GLU A 71 -19.26 36.83 -13.01
N ARG A 72 -20.31 36.44 -12.28
CA ARG A 72 -20.44 35.10 -11.69
C ARG A 72 -20.50 33.96 -12.73
N PRO A 73 -21.26 34.04 -13.85
CA PRO A 73 -21.20 33.02 -14.90
C PRO A 73 -19.83 32.92 -15.60
N LYS A 74 -19.05 34.01 -15.63
CA LYS A 74 -17.67 33.98 -16.13
C LYS A 74 -16.78 33.24 -15.14
N ARG A 75 -16.86 33.58 -13.85
CA ARG A 75 -16.12 32.91 -12.78
C ARG A 75 -16.46 31.42 -12.66
N LEU A 76 -17.73 31.04 -12.83
CA LEU A 76 -18.14 29.63 -12.86
C LEU A 76 -17.47 28.87 -14.03
N ARG A 77 -17.40 29.48 -15.22
CA ARG A 77 -16.68 28.88 -16.35
C ARG A 77 -15.19 28.70 -16.07
N GLU A 78 -14.56 29.69 -15.45
CA GLU A 78 -13.15 29.62 -15.04
C GLU A 78 -12.90 28.51 -14.01
N LEU A 79 -13.75 28.38 -12.99
CA LEU A 79 -13.68 27.31 -12.00
C LEU A 79 -13.86 25.93 -12.62
N ARG A 80 -14.85 25.76 -13.51
CA ARG A 80 -15.06 24.49 -14.23
C ARG A 80 -13.91 24.13 -15.15
N GLN A 81 -13.34 25.12 -15.85
CA GLN A 81 -12.15 24.88 -16.69
C GLN A 81 -10.98 24.42 -15.82
N ARG A 82 -10.73 25.11 -14.70
CA ARG A 82 -9.65 24.73 -13.77
C ARG A 82 -9.88 23.35 -13.15
N ALA A 83 -11.12 22.98 -12.84
CA ALA A 83 -11.44 21.63 -12.39
C ALA A 83 -11.09 20.58 -13.46
N ALA A 84 -11.48 20.81 -14.73
CA ALA A 84 -11.14 19.90 -15.82
C ALA A 84 -9.62 19.78 -16.07
N ASP A 85 -8.88 20.88 -15.93
CA ASP A 85 -7.42 20.88 -16.03
C ASP A 85 -6.77 20.09 -14.88
N LEU A 86 -7.29 20.26 -13.65
CA LEU A 86 -6.84 19.53 -12.47
C LEU A 86 -7.17 18.03 -12.55
N GLU A 87 -8.34 17.65 -13.06
CA GLU A 87 -8.70 16.25 -13.30
C GLU A 87 -7.69 15.57 -14.23
N GLN A 88 -7.33 16.24 -15.33
CA GLN A 88 -6.31 15.73 -16.26
C GLN A 88 -4.94 15.63 -15.60
N ALA A 89 -4.54 16.65 -14.82
CA ALA A 89 -3.27 16.64 -14.10
C ALA A 89 -3.20 15.50 -13.06
N VAL A 90 -4.27 15.30 -12.30
CA VAL A 90 -4.41 14.20 -11.32
C VAL A 90 -4.26 12.85 -12.01
N GLU A 91 -4.92 12.65 -13.16
CA GLU A 91 -4.83 11.40 -13.91
C GLU A 91 -3.41 11.12 -14.42
N ILE A 92 -2.72 12.14 -14.95
CA ILE A 92 -1.34 12.01 -15.43
C ILE A 92 -0.40 11.64 -14.28
N ILE A 93 -0.54 12.32 -13.13
CA ILE A 93 0.29 12.03 -11.95
C ILE A 93 -0.01 10.64 -11.39
N ARG A 94 -1.27 10.22 -11.36
CA ARG A 94 -1.67 8.86 -10.94
C ARG A 94 -0.96 7.81 -11.79
N ARG A 95 -1.04 7.92 -13.13
CA ARG A 95 -0.37 6.97 -14.03
C ARG A 95 1.13 6.92 -13.80
N ARG A 96 1.80 8.08 -13.70
CA ARG A 96 3.24 8.15 -13.43
C ARG A 96 3.62 7.52 -12.09
N ARG A 97 2.80 7.70 -11.06
CA ARG A 97 2.98 7.08 -9.74
C ARG A 97 2.84 5.56 -9.84
N ASP A 98 1.84 5.08 -10.55
CA ASP A 98 1.59 3.65 -10.74
C ASP A 98 2.71 2.98 -11.54
N ASP A 99 3.20 3.64 -12.60
CA ASP A 99 4.37 3.19 -13.37
C ASP A 99 5.63 3.08 -12.47
N ARG A 100 5.77 3.96 -11.47
CA ARG A 100 6.89 3.96 -10.52
C ARG A 100 6.70 2.96 -9.38
N LEU A 101 5.51 2.39 -9.18
CA LEU A 101 5.20 1.50 -8.06
C LEU A 101 6.13 0.29 -7.99
N GLY A 102 6.45 -0.31 -9.14
CA GLY A 102 7.35 -1.46 -9.22
C GLY A 102 8.76 -1.14 -8.73
N ALA A 103 9.30 0.01 -9.14
CA ALA A 103 10.63 0.47 -8.70
C ALA A 103 10.67 0.78 -7.20
N ALA A 104 9.66 1.48 -6.69
CA ALA A 104 9.54 1.78 -5.26
C ALA A 104 9.40 0.50 -4.41
N SER A 105 8.60 -0.47 -4.88
CA SER A 105 8.42 -1.76 -4.19
C SER A 105 9.72 -2.56 -4.16
N LEU A 106 10.47 -2.57 -5.27
CA LEU A 106 11.78 -3.22 -5.31
C LEU A 106 12.77 -2.56 -4.34
N ALA A 107 12.79 -1.22 -4.25
CA ALA A 107 13.63 -0.50 -3.31
C ALA A 107 13.27 -0.85 -1.85
N ALA A 108 11.98 -0.86 -1.51
CA ALA A 108 11.50 -1.24 -0.18
C ALA A 108 11.90 -2.70 0.16
N CYS A 109 11.71 -3.63 -0.77
CA CYS A 109 12.13 -5.01 -0.61
C CYS A 109 13.65 -5.14 -0.41
N LYS A 110 14.48 -4.37 -1.12
CA LYS A 110 15.94 -4.38 -0.91
C LYS A 110 16.32 -3.95 0.50
N ILE A 111 15.67 -2.94 1.05
CA ILE A 111 15.88 -2.48 2.43
C ILE A 111 15.46 -3.58 3.42
N ALA A 112 14.31 -4.20 3.22
CA ALA A 112 13.77 -5.24 4.11
C ALA A 112 14.46 -6.61 3.98
N LYS A 113 15.14 -6.88 2.84
CA LYS A 113 15.69 -8.20 2.51
C LYS A 113 16.65 -8.72 3.57
N GLY A 114 17.53 -7.86 4.10
CA GLY A 114 18.52 -8.26 5.10
C GLY A 114 17.90 -8.72 6.42
N GLU A 115 16.92 -7.96 6.93
CA GLU A 115 16.23 -8.33 8.16
C GLU A 115 15.34 -9.56 7.97
N TYR A 116 14.66 -9.69 6.82
CA TYR A 116 13.89 -10.89 6.50
C TYR A 116 14.79 -12.14 6.46
N ALA A 117 15.92 -12.08 5.74
CA ALA A 117 16.90 -13.16 5.68
C ALA A 117 17.39 -13.55 7.08
N LYS A 118 17.72 -12.57 7.93
CA LYS A 118 18.12 -12.81 9.33
C LYS A 118 17.05 -13.55 10.13
N ARG A 119 15.77 -13.19 9.97
CA ARG A 119 14.65 -13.86 10.65
C ARG A 119 14.44 -15.28 10.14
N ILE A 120 14.53 -15.49 8.83
CA ILE A 120 14.50 -16.82 8.23
C ILE A 120 15.67 -17.67 8.72
N GLY A 121 16.89 -17.13 8.80
CA GLY A 121 18.03 -17.86 9.34
C GLY A 121 17.83 -18.32 10.80
N LYS A 122 17.24 -17.46 11.65
CA LYS A 122 16.87 -17.86 13.01
C LYS A 122 15.81 -18.97 13.03
N PHE A 123 14.83 -18.89 12.14
CA PHE A 123 13.79 -19.89 12.03
C PHE A 123 14.34 -21.24 11.53
N VAL A 124 15.23 -21.22 10.53
CA VAL A 124 15.95 -22.40 10.05
C VAL A 124 16.76 -23.05 11.17
N ALA A 125 17.54 -22.28 11.93
CA ALA A 125 18.31 -22.82 13.05
C ALA A 125 17.41 -23.47 14.12
N ALA A 126 16.24 -22.87 14.39
CA ALA A 126 15.27 -23.46 15.32
C ALA A 126 14.65 -24.76 14.76
N LEU A 127 14.36 -24.83 13.47
CA LEU A 127 13.85 -26.04 12.81
C LEU A 127 14.88 -27.17 12.79
N GLU A 128 16.14 -26.88 12.55
CA GLU A 128 17.23 -27.86 12.60
C GLU A 128 17.40 -28.41 14.02
N ALA A 129 17.35 -27.55 15.04
CA ALA A 129 17.37 -27.98 16.44
C ALA A 129 16.15 -28.83 16.81
N ALA A 130 14.95 -28.46 16.33
CA ALA A 130 13.73 -29.26 16.53
C ALA A 130 13.81 -30.62 15.83
N LYS A 131 14.37 -30.68 14.61
CA LYS A 131 14.61 -31.93 13.91
C LYS A 131 15.57 -32.82 14.69
N PHE A 132 16.68 -32.27 15.18
CA PHE A 132 17.63 -33.01 16.00
C PHE A 132 16.95 -33.63 17.23
N ALA A 133 16.18 -32.85 17.99
CA ALA A 133 15.43 -33.36 19.14
C ALA A 133 14.38 -34.43 18.77
N TYR A 134 13.75 -34.29 17.60
CA TYR A 134 12.81 -35.29 17.08
C TYR A 134 13.53 -36.60 16.72
N ASP A 135 14.68 -36.53 16.05
CA ASP A 135 15.48 -37.70 15.67
C ASP A 135 16.02 -38.42 16.94
N GLU A 136 16.39 -37.67 17.99
CA GLU A 136 16.73 -38.25 19.30
C GLU A 136 15.55 -38.99 19.94
N ALA A 137 14.33 -38.44 19.86
CA ALA A 137 13.14 -39.10 20.39
C ALA A 137 12.79 -40.38 19.61
N GLU A 138 12.91 -40.36 18.28
CA GLU A 138 12.74 -41.56 17.45
C GLU A 138 13.79 -42.63 17.75
N SER A 139 15.03 -42.23 18.06
CA SER A 139 16.09 -43.19 18.40
C SER A 139 15.76 -44.06 19.62
N VAL A 140 14.94 -43.56 20.55
CA VAL A 140 14.42 -44.32 21.70
C VAL A 140 13.45 -45.41 21.24
N LEU A 141 12.55 -45.07 20.31
CA LEU A 141 11.61 -46.03 19.73
C LEU A 141 12.37 -47.12 18.97
N ASP A 142 13.36 -46.75 18.16
CA ASP A 142 14.21 -47.70 17.43
C ASP A 142 14.99 -48.62 18.38
N ALA A 143 15.45 -48.10 19.52
CA ALA A 143 16.12 -48.90 20.55
C ALA A 143 15.15 -49.90 21.22
N LEU A 144 13.93 -49.47 21.54
CA LEU A 144 12.90 -50.36 22.10
C LEU A 144 12.52 -51.49 21.13
N GLU A 145 12.33 -51.17 19.85
CA GLU A 145 12.05 -52.17 18.82
C GLU A 145 13.19 -53.19 18.68
N ARG A 146 14.45 -52.73 18.75
CA ARG A 146 15.64 -53.59 18.69
C ARG A 146 15.71 -54.58 19.83
N GLU A 147 15.30 -54.17 21.03
CA GLU A 147 15.20 -55.04 22.21
C GLU A 147 13.92 -55.92 22.20
N GLY A 148 13.13 -55.87 21.12
CA GLY A 148 11.90 -56.64 20.97
C GLY A 148 10.74 -56.14 21.84
N VAL A 149 10.83 -54.92 22.38
CA VAL A 149 9.77 -54.30 23.17
C VAL A 149 8.62 -53.90 22.27
N GLN A 150 7.39 -54.24 22.67
CA GLN A 150 6.20 -53.82 21.95
C GLN A 150 5.99 -52.31 22.11
N ILE A 151 6.35 -51.54 21.09
CA ILE A 151 6.18 -50.07 21.05
C ILE A 151 4.72 -49.62 21.07
N GLY A 152 3.75 -50.52 20.88
CA GLY A 152 2.32 -50.19 20.94
C GLY A 152 1.85 -49.62 22.29
N TYR A 153 2.62 -49.84 23.36
CA TYR A 153 2.39 -49.23 24.68
C TYR A 153 2.91 -47.78 24.79
N MET A 154 3.62 -47.29 23.76
CA MET A 154 4.15 -45.93 23.66
C MET A 154 3.64 -45.30 22.35
N PRO A 155 2.48 -44.60 22.38
CA PRO A 155 1.90 -43.99 21.19
C PRO A 155 2.92 -43.07 20.49
N THR A 156 3.19 -43.32 19.21
CA THR A 156 4.19 -42.57 18.46
C THR A 156 3.64 -41.22 18.01
N ALA A 157 4.45 -40.17 18.13
CA ALA A 157 4.12 -38.82 17.66
C ALA A 157 4.75 -38.55 16.28
N ARG A 158 4.70 -39.54 15.38
CA ARG A 158 5.36 -39.48 14.07
C ARG A 158 4.69 -38.46 13.16
N THR A 159 5.46 -37.53 12.61
CA THR A 159 4.98 -36.55 11.62
C THR A 159 5.85 -36.56 10.37
N SER A 160 5.20 -36.54 9.20
CA SER A 160 5.88 -36.49 7.91
C SER A 160 6.72 -35.23 7.70
N PHE A 161 6.50 -34.19 8.51
CA PHE A 161 7.30 -32.97 8.43
C PHE A 161 8.74 -33.18 8.94
N PHE A 162 8.93 -34.03 9.95
CA PHE A 162 10.26 -34.33 10.53
C PHE A 162 10.79 -35.72 10.13
N ALA A 163 9.90 -36.69 9.92
CA ALA A 163 10.26 -38.07 9.62
C ALA A 163 10.81 -38.25 8.20
N GLY A 164 11.80 -39.14 8.06
CA GLY A 164 12.41 -39.50 6.78
C GLY A 164 13.51 -38.54 6.31
N ASN A 165 14.16 -38.92 5.20
CA ASN A 165 15.30 -38.18 4.64
C ASN A 165 14.88 -36.98 3.77
N ASP A 166 13.77 -37.11 3.03
CA ASP A 166 13.15 -36.02 2.27
C ASP A 166 11.91 -35.53 3.01
N ASN A 167 12.15 -34.74 4.06
CA ASN A 167 11.12 -34.26 4.98
C ASN A 167 10.84 -32.76 4.78
N GLY A 168 9.82 -32.26 5.46
CA GLY A 168 9.42 -30.85 5.36
C GLY A 168 10.52 -29.87 5.80
N VAL A 169 11.33 -30.25 6.79
CA VAL A 169 12.47 -29.45 7.26
C VAL A 169 13.54 -29.33 6.18
N THR A 170 13.99 -30.44 5.58
CA THR A 170 15.05 -30.42 4.57
C THR A 170 14.63 -29.65 3.32
N ARG A 171 13.36 -29.79 2.90
CA ARG A 171 12.79 -29.00 1.80
C ARG A 171 12.78 -27.51 2.11
N PHE A 172 12.30 -27.12 3.29
CA PHE A 172 12.25 -25.72 3.70
C PHE A 172 13.66 -25.10 3.79
N VAL A 173 14.63 -25.82 4.38
CA VAL A 173 16.01 -25.36 4.48
C VAL A 173 16.65 -25.23 3.09
N SER A 174 16.39 -26.17 2.18
CA SER A 174 16.86 -26.10 0.80
C SER A 174 16.29 -24.89 0.06
N GLU A 175 15.00 -24.60 0.21
CA GLU A 175 14.36 -23.41 -0.37
C GLU A 175 14.93 -22.11 0.22
N ALA A 176 15.12 -22.06 1.54
CA ALA A 176 15.71 -20.90 2.20
C ALA A 176 17.14 -20.62 1.72
N LYS A 177 17.95 -21.67 1.50
CA LYS A 177 19.29 -21.56 0.89
C LYS A 177 19.22 -21.15 -0.57
N GLY A 178 18.33 -21.77 -1.36
CA GLY A 178 18.13 -21.45 -2.77
C GLY A 178 17.73 -19.99 -3.03
N ASN A 179 16.94 -19.42 -2.12
CA ASN A 179 16.52 -18.01 -2.15
C ASN A 179 17.56 -17.04 -1.56
N GLY A 180 18.70 -17.55 -1.07
CA GLY A 180 19.79 -16.76 -0.48
C GLY A 180 19.44 -16.14 0.88
N HIS A 181 18.53 -16.74 1.64
CA HIS A 181 18.19 -16.30 3.00
C HIS A 181 19.15 -16.87 4.06
N VAL A 182 19.79 -17.99 3.77
CA VAL A 182 20.73 -18.69 4.65
C VAL A 182 21.92 -19.13 3.80
N ASN A 183 23.14 -18.97 4.32
CA ASN A 183 24.37 -19.50 3.72
C ASN A 183 24.63 -20.91 4.22
#